data_AF-A0A4Q3UPU8-F1
#
_entry.id   AF-A0A4Q3UPU8-F1
#
_cell.length_a   1.000
_cell.length_b   1.000
_cell.length_c   1.000
_cell.angle_alpha   90.00
_cell.angle_beta   90.00
_cell.angle_gamma   90.00
#
_symmetry.space_group_name_H-M   'P 1'
#
loop_
_entity.id
_entity.type
_entity.pdbx_description
1 polymer ?
#
loop_
_entity_poly.entity_id
_entity_poly.type
_entity_poly.pdbx_seq_one_letter_code
_entity_poly.pdbx_strand_id
1 'polypeptide(L)' 'LYEAACVILTRSSAESTLRDWGLKLRERVGFKRAAVAVARKLSVVMHAMLKSGELFDKTAGAPA' A
#
# COMPACT_ATOMS: atom_id res chain seq x y z
N LEU A 1 9.45 3.27 5.55
CA LEU A 1 8.20 2.92 4.82
C LEU A 1 7.84 3.89 3.69
N TYR A 2 8.20 5.18 3.77
CA TYR A 2 7.91 6.14 2.68
C TYR A 2 8.57 5.75 1.34
N GLU A 3 9.87 5.44 1.33
CA GLU A 3 10.57 4.99 0.12
C GLU A 3 9.94 3.73 -0.48
N ALA A 4 9.54 2.77 0.35
CA ALA A 4 8.84 1.57 -0.10
C ALA A 4 7.49 1.93 -0.76
N ALA A 5 6.73 2.87 -0.19
CA ALA A 5 5.50 3.37 -0.80
C ALA A 5 5.76 4.07 -2.15
N CYS A 6 6.83 4.85 -2.27
CA CYS A 6 7.25 5.44 -3.54
C CYS A 6 7.51 4.35 -4.59
N VAL A 7 8.25 3.29 -4.24
CA VAL A 7 8.52 2.15 -5.12
C VAL A 7 7.22 1.44 -5.52
N ILE A 8 6.31 1.19 -4.58
CA ILE A 8 4.99 0.57 -4.85
C ILE A 8 4.21 1.40 -5.89
N LEU A 9 4.23 2.73 -5.78
CA LEU A 9 3.47 3.63 -6.65
C LEU A 9 4.13 3.95 -8.00
N THR A 10 5.44 3.69 -8.16
CA THR A 10 6.19 4.16 -9.35
C THR A 10 6.93 3.06 -10.10
N ARG A 11 7.38 1.99 -9.44
CA ARG A 11 8.24 0.96 -10.04
C ARG A 11 7.66 -0.45 -9.94
N SER A 12 6.82 -0.72 -8.95
CA SER A 12 6.24 -2.04 -8.79
C SER A 12 5.24 -2.36 -9.90
N SER A 13 5.44 -3.50 -10.56
CA SER A 13 4.49 -4.14 -11.48
C SER A 13 3.55 -5.13 -10.79
N ALA A 14 3.77 -5.43 -9.50
CA ALA A 14 2.91 -6.33 -8.75
C ALA A 14 1.56 -5.66 -8.45
N GLU A 15 0.49 -6.22 -9.00
CA GLU A 15 -0.87 -5.83 -8.69
C GLU A 15 -1.22 -6.20 -7.24
N SER A 16 -1.84 -5.24 -6.54
CA SER A 16 -2.34 -5.42 -5.18
C SER A 16 -3.34 -4.32 -4.87
N THR A 17 -4.30 -4.64 -4.00
CA THR A 17 -5.30 -3.68 -3.52
C THR A 17 -4.67 -2.45 -2.88
N LEU A 18 -3.51 -2.61 -2.23
CA LEU A 18 -2.74 -1.50 -1.65
C LEU A 18 -2.20 -0.56 -2.73
N ARG A 19 -1.66 -1.12 -3.83
CA ARG A 19 -1.14 -0.33 -4.97
C ARG A 19 -2.28 0.38 -5.68
N ASP A 20 -3.37 -0.31 -5.98
CA ASP A 20 -4.51 0.26 -6.71
C ASP A 20 -5.20 1.35 -5.90
N TRP A 21 -5.39 1.12 -4.59
CA TRP A 21 -5.87 2.14 -3.67
C TRP A 21 -4.93 3.35 -3.63
N GLY A 22 -3.61 3.12 -3.60
CA GLY A 22 -2.60 4.16 -3.61
C GLY A 22 -2.56 4.99 -4.90
N LEU A 23 -2.77 4.37 -6.06
CA LEU A 23 -2.86 5.04 -7.36
C LEU A 23 -4.13 5.90 -7.46
N LYS A 24 -5.30 5.36 -7.07
CA LYS A 24 -6.55 6.12 -6.97
C LYS A 24 -6.45 7.27 -5.97
N LEU A 25 -5.64 7.11 -4.92
CA LEU A 25 -5.40 8.18 -3.95
C LEU A 25 -4.49 9.26 -4.53
N ARG A 26 -3.44 8.88 -5.28
CA ARG A 26 -2.54 9.80 -5.97
C ARG A 26 -3.30 10.75 -6.90
N GLU A 27 -4.30 10.26 -7.62
CA GLU A 27 -5.15 11.07 -8.50
C GLU A 27 -5.94 12.15 -7.74
N ARG A 28 -6.34 11.85 -6.50
CA ARG A 28 -7.18 12.76 -5.68
C ARG A 28 -6.39 13.76 -4.84
N VAL A 29 -5.23 13.36 -4.30
CA VAL A 29 -4.48 14.18 -3.32
C VAL A 29 -3.03 14.47 -3.71
N GLY A 30 -2.60 14.01 -4.89
CA GLY A 30 -1.22 14.16 -5.37
C GLY A 30 -0.23 13.16 -4.77
N PHE A 31 0.94 13.06 -5.39
CA PHE A 31 1.93 12.00 -5.12
C PHE A 31 2.43 11.97 -3.68
N LYS A 32 2.94 13.10 -3.14
CA LYS A 32 3.56 13.14 -1.81
C LYS A 32 2.59 12.70 -0.71
N ARG A 33 1.34 13.17 -0.77
CA ARG A 33 0.29 12.82 0.22
C ARG A 33 -0.15 11.37 0.08
N ALA A 34 -0.28 10.87 -1.15
CA ALA A 34 -0.59 9.46 -1.40
C ALA A 34 0.52 8.52 -0.91
N ALA A 35 1.80 8.86 -1.16
CA ALA A 35 2.95 8.08 -0.70
C ALA A 35 2.99 7.98 0.84
N VAL A 36 2.73 9.08 1.56
CA VAL A 36 2.62 9.03 3.04
C VAL A 36 1.47 8.14 3.49
N ALA A 37 0.29 8.25 2.87
CA ALA A 37 -0.87 7.45 3.24
C ALA A 37 -0.65 5.94 2.97
N VAL A 38 -0.04 5.59 1.84
CA VAL A 38 0.36 4.21 1.52
C VAL A 38 1.39 3.70 2.51
N ALA A 39 2.39 4.49 2.87
CA ALA A 39 3.39 4.11 3.87
C ALA A 39 2.76 3.79 5.24
N ARG A 40 1.77 4.59 5.67
CA ARG A 40 1.03 4.34 6.92
C ARG A 40 0.23 3.03 6.85
N LYS A 41 -0.51 2.81 5.76
CA LYS A 41 -1.27 1.57 5.58
C LYS A 41 -0.34 0.35 5.52
N LEU A 42 0.77 0.45 4.81
CA LEU A 42 1.80 -0.59 4.75
C LEU A 42 2.37 -0.92 6.15
N SER A 43 2.62 0.11 6.98
CA SER A 43 3.09 -0.09 8.36
C SER A 43 2.15 -0.94 9.18
N VAL A 44 0.85 -0.67 9.07
CA VAL A 44 -0.19 -1.39 9.82
C VAL A 44 -0.27 -2.84 9.35
N VAL A 45 -0.22 -3.08 8.03
CA VAL A 45 -0.24 -4.43 7.47
C VAL A 45 0.99 -5.22 7.90
N MET A 46 2.20 -4.64 7.79
CA MET A 46 3.43 -5.31 8.22
C MET A 46 3.43 -5.63 9.71
N HIS A 47 2.89 -4.73 10.54
CA HIS A 47 2.75 -4.98 11.97
C HIS A 47 1.71 -6.09 12.27
N ALA A 48 0.62 -6.15 11.50
CA ALA A 48 -0.36 -7.23 11.61
C ALA A 48 0.22 -8.59 11.19
N MET A 49 0.99 -8.63 10.09
CA MET A 49 1.72 -9.82 9.65
C MET A 49 2.69 -10.30 10.74
N LEU A 50 3.45 -9.40 11.34
CA LEU A 50 4.38 -9.75 12.42
C LEU A 50 3.68 -10.39 13.63
N LYS A 51 2.49 -9.90 14.00
CA LYS A 51 1.73 -10.45 15.15
C LYS A 51 1.01 -11.76 14.84
N SER A 52 0.54 -11.92 13.60
CA SER A 52 -0.26 -13.10 13.20
C SER A 52 0.60 -14.23 12.64
N GLY A 53 1.80 -13.94 12.12
CA GLY A 53 2.62 -14.88 11.36
C GLY A 53 2.15 -15.07 9.91
N GLU A 54 1.05 -14.43 9.52
CA GLU A 54 0.47 -14.55 8.17
C GLU A 54 1.26 -13.74 7.14
N LEU A 55 1.28 -14.25 5.91
CA LEU A 55 1.92 -13.59 4.77
C LEU A 55 1.08 -12.43 4.23
N PHE A 56 1.70 -11.58 3.41
CA PHE A 56 1.02 -10.44 2.79
C PHE A 56 -0.04 -10.91 1.78
N ASP A 57 -1.30 -10.63 2.07
CA ASP A 57 -2.40 -10.82 1.14
C ASP A 57 -2.58 -9.60 0.22
N LYS A 58 -2.36 -9.81 -1.08
CA LYS A 58 -2.48 -8.78 -2.13
C LYS A 58 -3.92 -8.37 -2.41
N THR A 59 -4.90 -9.17 -2.01
CA THR A 59 -6.34 -8.98 -2.24
C THR A 59 -7.07 -8.41 -1.02
N ALA A 60 -6.38 -8.28 0.12
CA ALA A 60 -6.96 -7.78 1.36
C ALA A 60 -7.58 -6.38 1.17
N GLY A 61 -8.88 -6.26 1.45
CA GLY A 61 -9.64 -5.02 1.35
C GLY A 61 -10.11 -4.64 -0.06
N ALA A 62 -10.10 -5.55 -1.03
CA ALA A 62 -10.94 -5.42 -2.22
C ALA A 62 -12.43 -5.53 -1.80
N PRO A 63 -13.33 -4.66 -2.29
CA PRO A 63 -14.75 -4.98 -2.20
C PRO A 63 -15.03 -6.23 -3.05
N ALA A 64 -15.83 -7.15 -2.49
CA ALA A 64 -16.32 -8.34 -3.17
C ALA A 64 -17.14 -7.98 -4.42
#